data_AF-A0A966KRE2-F1
#
_entry.id   AF-A0A966KRE2-F1
#
_cell.length_a   1.000
_cell.length_b   1.000
_cell.length_c   1.000
_cell.angle_alpha   90.00
_cell.angle_beta   90.00
_cell.angle_gamma   90.00
#
_symmetry.space_group_name_H-M   'P 1'
#
loop_
_entity.id
_entity.type
_entity.pdbx_description
1 polymer ?
#
loop_
_entity_poly.entity_id
_entity_poly.type
_entity_poly.pdbx_seq_one_letter_code
_entity_poly.pdbx_strand_id
1 'polypeptide(L)'
;MASTEDIIGRTDLNDLEAILSISNKDVHETIHTVADNADSIFTWNYQKGERPALNKLYEKAKTSQWNGETDLPWHIDVDQEAVVVANQAANNRGADLDVTGTCFEKWGDKEWVQLGIEAQNWTLSQFMHGEQGALICTAKIVETVPWIDA
;
A
#
# COMPACT_ATOMS: atom_id res chain seq x y z
N MET A 1 27.67 3.71 -22.79
CA MET A 1 26.53 2.96 -22.21
C MET A 1 27.09 2.19 -21.02
N ALA A 2 26.44 2.28 -19.86
CA ALA A 2 26.79 1.42 -18.72
C ALA A 2 26.59 -0.05 -19.13
N SER A 3 27.52 -0.93 -18.77
CA SER A 3 27.42 -2.35 -19.07
C SER A 3 26.31 -3.00 -18.22
N THR A 4 25.88 -4.21 -18.58
CA THR A 4 24.94 -5.00 -17.76
C THR A 4 25.49 -5.19 -16.34
N GLU A 5 26.79 -5.40 -16.21
CA GLU A 5 27.47 -5.54 -14.93
C GLU A 5 27.40 -4.25 -14.10
N ASP A 6 27.56 -3.08 -14.72
CA ASP A 6 27.46 -1.79 -14.04
C ASP A 6 26.04 -1.49 -13.54
N ILE A 7 25.00 -1.99 -14.22
CA ILE A 7 23.59 -1.67 -13.92
C ILE A 7 23.01 -2.65 -12.91
N ILE A 8 23.26 -3.95 -13.06
CA ILE A 8 22.60 -5.00 -12.27
C ILE A 8 23.58 -5.90 -11.49
N GLY A 9 24.88 -5.59 -11.52
CA GLY A 9 25.92 -6.35 -10.83
C GLY A 9 26.16 -7.74 -11.40
N ARG A 10 25.73 -8.02 -12.64
CA ARG A 10 25.78 -9.33 -13.29
C ARG A 10 26.22 -9.23 -14.74
N THR A 11 27.02 -10.20 -15.19
CA THR A 11 27.60 -10.24 -16.54
C THR A 11 26.59 -10.67 -17.59
N ASP A 12 25.66 -11.56 -17.25
CA ASP A 12 24.53 -11.98 -18.09
C ASP A 12 23.18 -11.71 -17.41
N LEU A 13 22.20 -11.30 -18.21
CA LEU A 13 20.83 -11.00 -17.79
C LEU A 13 20.09 -12.25 -17.28
N ASN A 14 20.39 -13.41 -17.85
CA ASN A 14 19.72 -14.68 -17.56
C ASN A 14 20.58 -15.64 -16.73
N ASP A 15 21.55 -15.12 -15.97
CA ASP A 15 22.32 -15.93 -15.03
C ASP A 15 21.43 -16.41 -13.89
N LEU A 16 20.86 -17.60 -14.06
CA LEU A 16 19.91 -18.23 -13.15
C LEU A 16 20.50 -18.46 -11.74
N GLU A 17 21.77 -18.85 -11.66
CA GLU A 17 22.44 -19.05 -10.36
C GLU A 17 22.56 -17.72 -9.63
N ALA A 18 23.00 -16.66 -10.33
CA ALA A 18 23.06 -15.33 -9.74
C ALA A 18 21.66 -14.80 -9.36
N ILE A 19 20.65 -14.99 -10.22
CA ILE A 19 19.25 -14.59 -9.93
C ILE A 19 18.71 -15.32 -8.69
N LEU A 20 18.89 -16.63 -8.60
CA LEU A 20 18.38 -17.46 -7.50
C LEU A 20 19.19 -17.29 -6.21
N SER A 21 20.46 -16.86 -6.31
CA SER A 21 21.30 -16.55 -5.14
C SER A 21 20.90 -15.24 -4.43
N ILE A 22 20.11 -14.38 -5.08
CA ILE A 22 19.56 -13.17 -4.47
C ILE A 22 18.43 -13.58 -3.54
N SER A 23 18.79 -13.86 -2.29
CA SER A 23 17.83 -13.91 -1.21
C SER A 23 17.45 -12.49 -0.80
N ASN A 24 16.17 -12.28 -0.48
CA ASN A 24 15.78 -11.08 0.23
C ASN A 24 16.52 -11.08 1.58
N LYS A 25 17.40 -10.09 1.79
CA LYS A 25 18.18 -9.96 3.02
C LYS A 25 17.40 -9.23 4.12
N ASP A 26 16.31 -8.58 3.74
CA ASP A 26 15.56 -7.64 4.57
C ASP A 26 14.29 -8.28 5.14
N VAL A 27 14.18 -9.62 5.09
CA VAL A 27 12.99 -10.39 5.51
C VAL A 27 12.61 -10.14 6.98
N HIS A 28 13.58 -9.72 7.80
CA HIS A 28 13.37 -9.36 9.21
C HIS A 28 13.69 -7.89 9.49
N GLU A 29 13.95 -7.09 8.46
CA GLU A 29 14.25 -5.68 8.61
C GLU A 29 12.97 -4.93 9.03
N THR A 30 13.06 -4.20 10.14
CA THR A 30 11.96 -3.35 10.62
C THR A 30 12.11 -1.90 10.15
N ILE A 31 13.32 -1.49 9.76
CA ILE A 31 13.65 -0.13 9.34
C ILE A 31 14.55 -0.22 8.11
N HIS A 32 14.07 0.25 6.97
CA HIS A 32 14.86 0.33 5.74
C HIS A 32 15.25 1.79 5.45
N THR A 33 16.55 2.09 5.34
CA THR A 33 17.04 3.45 5.09
C THR A 33 17.36 3.66 3.61
N VAL A 34 16.77 4.71 3.01
CA VAL A 34 17.05 5.11 1.62
C VAL A 34 17.64 6.51 1.61
N ALA A 35 18.70 6.72 0.83
CA ALA A 35 19.29 8.04 0.65
C ALA A 35 18.31 8.98 -0.06
N ASP A 36 18.12 10.18 0.48
CA ASP A 36 17.38 11.23 -0.20
C ASP A 36 18.31 12.00 -1.15
N ASN A 37 17.91 12.08 -2.43
CA ASN A 37 18.70 12.71 -3.49
C ASN A 37 18.03 14.01 -3.95
N ALA A 38 17.56 14.81 -3.00
CA ALA A 38 16.93 16.10 -3.22
C ALA A 38 17.35 17.11 -2.16
N ASP A 39 17.37 18.39 -2.53
CA ASP A 39 17.62 19.47 -1.58
C ASP A 39 16.35 19.74 -0.74
N SER A 40 16.53 19.98 0.56
CA SER A 40 15.46 20.48 1.41
C SER A 40 15.25 21.98 1.17
N ILE A 41 14.08 22.36 0.67
CA ILE A 41 13.74 23.74 0.36
C ILE A 41 12.94 24.36 1.52
N PHE A 42 13.49 25.43 2.10
CA PHE A 42 12.82 26.23 3.12
C PHE A 42 12.50 27.62 2.57
N THR A 43 11.23 27.96 2.43
CA THR A 43 10.76 29.22 1.81
C THR A 43 10.23 30.21 2.84
N TRP A 44 10.58 31.48 2.68
CA TRP A 44 10.06 32.61 3.48
C TRP A 44 8.87 33.31 2.79
N ASN A 45 8.43 32.82 1.62
CA ASN A 45 7.24 33.35 0.95
C ASN A 45 5.98 32.80 1.61
N TYR A 46 5.27 33.65 2.34
CA TYR A 46 4.02 33.33 3.03
C TYR A 46 2.76 33.65 2.21
N GLN A 47 2.90 34.04 0.96
CA GLN A 47 1.76 34.33 0.09
C GLN A 47 1.00 33.04 -0.24
N LYS A 48 -0.14 32.85 0.42
CA LYS A 48 -1.02 31.69 0.22
C LYS A 48 -1.93 31.88 -1.00
N GLY A 49 -2.22 30.79 -1.72
CA GLY A 49 -3.20 30.78 -2.81
C GLY A 49 -2.63 31.21 -4.16
N GLU A 50 -1.31 31.28 -4.30
CA GLU A 50 -0.63 31.41 -5.61
C GLU A 50 -0.99 30.22 -6.52
N ARG A 51 -1.39 29.09 -5.91
CA ARG A 51 -1.89 27.90 -6.60
C ARG A 51 -3.34 27.59 -6.19
N PRO A 52 -4.34 28.21 -6.86
CA PRO A 52 -5.75 28.05 -6.49
C PRO A 52 -6.27 26.60 -6.49
N ALA A 53 -5.74 25.75 -7.38
CA ALA A 53 -6.14 24.34 -7.47
C ALA A 53 -5.71 23.53 -6.23
N LEU A 54 -4.50 23.75 -5.73
CA LEU A 54 -3.99 23.09 -4.52
C LEU A 54 -4.72 23.61 -3.29
N ASN A 55 -4.94 24.91 -3.19
CA ASN A 55 -5.72 25.49 -2.11
C ASN A 55 -7.15 24.92 -2.08
N LYS A 56 -7.80 24.72 -3.23
CA LYS A 56 -9.12 24.07 -3.31
C LYS A 56 -9.09 22.63 -2.78
N LEU A 57 -8.05 21.86 -3.12
CA LEU A 57 -7.89 20.50 -2.63
C LEU A 57 -7.69 20.49 -1.10
N TYR A 58 -6.84 21.37 -0.58
CA TYR A 58 -6.60 21.53 0.84
C TYR A 58 -7.86 21.88 1.63
N GLU A 59 -8.65 22.85 1.15
CA GLU A 59 -9.92 23.23 1.79
C GLU A 59 -10.93 22.07 1.79
N LYS A 60 -11.00 21.29 0.71
CA LYS A 60 -11.85 20.08 0.66
C LYS A 60 -11.36 18.99 1.62
N ALA A 61 -10.05 18.80 1.72
CA ALA A 61 -9.47 17.78 2.59
C ALA A 61 -9.81 18.08 4.05
N LYS A 62 -9.66 19.31 4.52
CA LYS A 62 -9.96 19.72 5.91
C LYS A 62 -11.36 19.32 6.37
N THR A 63 -12.38 19.44 5.51
CA THR A 63 -13.76 19.09 5.87
C THR A 63 -14.07 17.61 5.74
N SER A 64 -13.19 16.84 5.09
CA SER A 64 -13.37 15.42 4.82
C SER A 64 -12.50 14.53 5.71
N GLN A 65 -11.71 15.11 6.61
CA GLN A 65 -10.97 14.35 7.61
C GLN A 65 -11.90 13.89 8.73
N TRP A 66 -11.57 12.74 9.29
CA TRP A 66 -12.22 12.14 10.44
C TRP A 66 -11.16 11.86 11.50
N ASN A 67 -11.55 11.88 12.77
CA ASN A 67 -10.70 11.50 13.87
C ASN A 67 -10.90 10.01 14.16
N GLY A 68 -9.89 9.21 13.84
CA GLY A 68 -9.93 7.77 14.08
C GLY A 68 -10.21 7.40 15.53
N GLU A 69 -9.70 8.17 16.50
CA GLU A 69 -9.85 7.85 17.93
C GLU A 69 -11.27 8.13 18.46
N THR A 70 -11.95 9.15 17.94
CA THR A 70 -13.23 9.61 18.50
C THR A 70 -14.44 9.32 17.63
N ASP A 71 -14.26 9.25 16.31
CA ASP A 71 -15.39 9.16 15.37
C ASP A 71 -15.80 7.71 15.10
N LEU A 72 -14.94 6.74 15.47
CA LEU A 72 -15.25 5.32 15.39
C LEU A 72 -15.65 4.72 16.74
N PRO A 73 -16.72 3.91 16.78
CA PRO A 73 -17.14 3.20 17.98
C PRO A 73 -16.27 1.95 18.22
N TRP A 74 -15.03 2.13 18.69
CA TRP A 74 -14.07 1.05 18.93
C TRP A 74 -14.49 -0.04 19.91
N HIS A 75 -15.55 0.19 20.69
CA HIS A 75 -16.10 -0.80 21.61
C HIS A 75 -16.97 -1.87 20.91
N ILE A 76 -17.29 -1.67 19.62
CA ILE A 76 -18.01 -2.66 18.82
C ILE A 76 -17.02 -3.74 18.39
N ASP A 77 -17.32 -4.99 18.77
CA ASP A 77 -16.54 -6.14 18.35
C ASP A 77 -16.74 -6.43 16.85
N VAL A 78 -15.67 -6.82 16.17
CA VAL A 78 -15.68 -7.04 14.71
C VAL A 78 -15.50 -8.52 14.43
N ASP A 79 -16.58 -9.17 14.00
CA ASP A 79 -16.55 -10.56 13.54
C ASP A 79 -16.12 -10.64 12.07
N GLN A 80 -14.87 -11.05 11.84
CA GLN A 80 -14.29 -11.19 10.50
C GLN A 80 -14.99 -12.27 9.67
N GLU A 81 -15.42 -13.38 10.27
CA GLU A 81 -16.11 -14.46 9.56
C GLU A 81 -17.47 -13.97 9.04
N ALA A 82 -18.24 -13.29 9.90
CA ALA A 82 -19.52 -12.72 9.51
C ALA A 82 -19.39 -11.69 8.38
N VAL A 83 -18.35 -10.84 8.43
CA VAL A 83 -18.05 -9.86 7.38
C VAL A 83 -17.68 -10.56 6.06
N VAL A 84 -16.86 -11.60 6.10
CA VAL A 84 -16.47 -12.37 4.92
C VAL A 84 -17.68 -13.05 4.29
N VAL A 85 -18.54 -13.70 5.07
CA VAL A 85 -19.77 -14.35 4.58
C VAL A 85 -20.70 -13.32 3.93
N ALA A 86 -20.93 -12.17 4.57
CA ALA A 86 -21.74 -11.09 4.02
C ALA A 86 -21.17 -10.54 2.70
N ASN A 87 -19.84 -10.35 2.64
CA ASN A 87 -19.15 -9.90 1.44
C ASN A 87 -19.21 -10.92 0.30
N GLN A 88 -19.11 -12.23 0.59
CA GLN A 88 -19.25 -13.27 -0.43
C GLN A 88 -20.66 -13.28 -1.03
N ALA A 89 -21.69 -13.15 -0.18
CA ALA A 89 -23.08 -13.05 -0.61
C ALA A 89 -23.33 -11.79 -1.47
N ALA A 90 -22.77 -10.64 -1.08
CA ALA A 90 -22.92 -9.39 -1.82
C ALA A 90 -22.17 -9.39 -3.17
N ASN A 91 -21.00 -10.03 -3.24
CA ASN A 91 -20.15 -10.03 -4.43
C ASN A 91 -20.38 -11.25 -5.35
N ASN A 92 -21.35 -12.12 -5.03
CA ASN A 92 -21.66 -13.36 -5.73
C ASN A 92 -20.42 -14.24 -6.02
N ARG A 93 -19.42 -14.21 -5.12
CA ARG A 93 -18.16 -14.93 -5.31
C ARG A 93 -18.38 -16.41 -5.02
N GLY A 94 -18.31 -17.24 -6.06
CA GLY A 94 -18.34 -18.71 -5.92
C GLY A 94 -19.61 -19.40 -6.45
N ALA A 95 -20.71 -18.68 -6.68
CA ALA A 95 -21.99 -19.28 -7.05
C ALA A 95 -22.00 -19.95 -8.44
N ASP A 96 -21.09 -19.56 -9.35
CA ASP A 96 -21.01 -20.07 -10.74
C ASP A 96 -19.58 -20.49 -11.16
N LEU A 97 -18.66 -20.69 -10.21
CA LEU A 97 -17.29 -21.12 -10.55
C LEU A 97 -17.24 -22.65 -10.65
N ASP A 98 -17.10 -23.17 -11.88
CA ASP A 98 -16.73 -24.58 -12.08
C ASP A 98 -15.29 -24.81 -11.61
N VAL A 99 -15.14 -25.46 -10.46
CA VAL A 99 -13.86 -25.77 -9.84
C VAL A 99 -13.43 -27.22 -10.09
N THR A 100 -14.13 -27.97 -10.94
CA THR A 100 -13.85 -29.38 -11.22
C THR A 100 -12.44 -29.53 -11.80
N GLY A 101 -11.64 -30.45 -11.25
CA GLY A 101 -10.25 -30.68 -11.67
C GLY A 101 -9.23 -29.66 -11.15
N THR A 102 -9.64 -28.71 -10.32
CA THR A 102 -8.73 -27.74 -9.67
C THR A 102 -8.39 -28.12 -8.23
N CYS A 103 -7.45 -27.41 -7.62
CA CYS A 103 -7.15 -27.59 -6.19
C CYS A 103 -8.32 -27.21 -5.26
N PHE A 104 -9.33 -26.49 -5.76
CA PHE A 104 -10.50 -26.05 -5.02
C PHE A 104 -11.67 -27.04 -5.07
N GLU A 105 -11.59 -28.11 -5.86
CA GLU A 105 -12.68 -29.09 -6.03
C GLU A 105 -13.17 -29.71 -4.70
N LYS A 106 -12.27 -29.80 -3.72
CA LYS A 106 -12.56 -30.39 -2.40
C LYS A 106 -12.93 -29.35 -1.33
N TRP A 107 -13.00 -28.07 -1.68
CA TRP A 107 -13.28 -27.01 -0.73
C TRP A 107 -14.77 -26.94 -0.41
N GLY A 108 -15.10 -26.87 0.88
CA GLY A 108 -16.43 -26.51 1.36
C GLY A 108 -16.47 -25.07 1.85
N ASP A 109 -17.58 -24.70 2.48
CA ASP A 109 -17.83 -23.34 2.98
C ASP A 109 -16.73 -22.86 3.91
N LYS A 110 -16.19 -23.75 4.75
CA LYS A 110 -15.14 -23.41 5.71
C LYS A 110 -13.85 -22.97 5.03
N GLU A 111 -13.39 -23.68 4.01
CA GLU A 111 -12.17 -23.31 3.26
C GLU A 111 -12.36 -22.00 2.50
N TRP A 112 -13.55 -21.77 1.94
CA TRP A 112 -13.88 -20.51 1.27
C TRP A 112 -13.94 -19.33 2.23
N VAL A 113 -14.50 -19.51 3.43
CA VAL A 113 -14.48 -18.49 4.49
C VAL A 113 -13.04 -18.19 4.92
N GLN A 114 -12.22 -19.22 5.16
CA GLN A 114 -10.81 -19.01 5.50
C GLN A 114 -10.07 -18.23 4.41
N LEU A 115 -10.25 -18.58 3.13
CA LEU A 115 -9.64 -17.83 2.03
C LEU A 115 -10.09 -16.37 2.03
N GLY A 116 -11.36 -16.10 2.34
CA GLY A 116 -11.86 -14.73 2.47
C GLY A 116 -11.19 -13.94 3.59
N ILE A 117 -10.97 -14.56 4.74
CA ILE A 117 -10.24 -13.96 5.88
C ILE A 117 -8.79 -13.65 5.47
N GLU A 118 -8.08 -14.62 4.90
CA GLU A 118 -6.70 -14.42 4.48
C GLU A 118 -6.57 -13.35 3.39
N ALA A 119 -7.53 -13.31 2.45
CA ALA A 119 -7.57 -12.26 1.43
C ALA A 119 -7.80 -10.87 2.04
N GLN A 120 -8.66 -10.77 3.06
CA GLN A 120 -8.87 -9.52 3.80
C GLN A 120 -7.60 -9.12 4.55
N ASN A 121 -7.01 -10.01 5.34
CA ASN A 121 -5.76 -9.77 6.08
C ASN A 121 -4.62 -9.33 5.16
N TRP A 122 -4.46 -10.00 4.02
CA TRP A 122 -3.48 -9.63 3.02
C TRP A 122 -3.74 -8.23 2.47
N THR A 123 -5.00 -7.90 2.13
CA THR A 123 -5.37 -6.58 1.62
C THR A 123 -5.10 -5.47 2.65
N LEU A 124 -5.45 -5.68 3.92
CA LEU A 124 -5.14 -4.74 5.00
C LEU A 124 -3.62 -4.56 5.15
N SER A 125 -2.86 -5.65 5.06
CA SER A 125 -1.40 -5.56 5.09
C SER A 125 -0.87 -4.67 3.97
N GLN A 126 -1.34 -4.86 2.72
CA GLN A 126 -0.95 -4.01 1.60
C GLN A 126 -1.35 -2.54 1.82
N PHE A 127 -2.52 -2.30 2.40
CA PHE A 127 -2.97 -0.95 2.73
C PHE A 127 -2.03 -0.26 3.72
N MET A 128 -1.66 -0.93 4.81
CA MET A 128 -0.72 -0.39 5.80
C MET A 128 0.64 -0.02 5.18
N HIS A 129 1.15 -0.86 4.28
CA HIS A 129 2.41 -0.57 3.57
C HIS A 129 2.24 0.61 2.61
N GLY A 130 1.11 0.67 1.91
CA GLY A 130 0.75 1.79 1.04
C GLY A 130 0.66 3.12 1.78
N GLU A 131 0.07 3.13 2.97
CA GLU A 131 -0.02 4.33 3.81
C GLU A 131 1.35 4.84 4.25
N GLN A 132 2.26 3.94 4.64
CA GLN A 132 3.64 4.31 4.95
C GLN A 132 4.35 4.93 3.74
N GLY A 133 4.18 4.35 2.55
CA GLY A 133 4.71 4.91 1.31
C GLY A 133 4.12 6.29 0.99
N ALA A 134 2.81 6.46 1.21
CA ALA A 134 2.14 7.74 1.02
C ALA A 134 2.70 8.83 1.96
N LEU A 135 3.00 8.49 3.22
CA LEU A 135 3.63 9.42 4.17
C LEU A 135 5.03 9.86 3.73
N ILE A 136 5.83 8.94 3.17
CA ILE A 136 7.14 9.28 2.61
C ILE A 136 6.98 10.21 1.40
N CYS A 137 6.03 9.92 0.50
CA CYS A 137 5.75 10.78 -0.64
C CYS A 137 5.31 12.19 -0.22
N THR A 138 4.44 12.32 0.78
CA THR A 138 3.99 13.64 1.27
C THR A 138 5.13 14.40 1.95
N ALA A 139 5.97 13.72 2.75
CA ALA A 139 7.16 14.33 3.34
C ALA A 139 8.10 14.90 2.26
N LYS A 140 8.37 14.12 1.21
CA LYS A 140 9.20 14.57 0.08
C LYS A 140 8.59 15.75 -0.68
N ILE A 141 7.26 15.77 -0.87
CA ILE A 141 6.58 16.91 -1.50
C ILE A 141 6.78 18.17 -0.65
N VAL A 142 6.53 18.09 0.65
CA VAL A 142 6.70 19.23 1.57
C VAL A 142 8.16 19.71 1.59
N GLU A 143 9.12 18.79 1.52
CA GLU A 143 10.54 19.11 1.56
C GLU A 143 11.08 19.74 0.26
N THR A 144 10.59 19.34 -0.90
CA THR A 144 11.20 19.68 -2.19
C THR A 144 10.45 20.74 -2.99
N VAL A 145 9.27 21.13 -2.55
CA VAL A 145 8.42 22.08 -3.27
C VAL A 145 8.65 23.51 -2.79
N PRO A 146 9.00 24.47 -3.67
CA PRO A 146 9.45 25.80 -3.26
C PRO A 146 8.33 26.79 -2.89
N TRP A 147 7.08 26.34 -2.73
CA TRP A 147 5.93 27.20 -2.44
C TRP A 147 5.12 26.69 -1.24
N ILE A 148 4.48 27.61 -0.52
CA ILE A 148 3.71 27.33 0.70
C ILE A 148 2.39 26.58 0.46
N ASP A 149 1.90 26.55 -0.78
CA ASP A 149 0.67 25.83 -1.17
C ASP A 149 0.90 24.32 -1.41
N ALA A 150 2.09 23.80 -1.13
CA ALA A 150 2.48 22.39 -1.32
C ALA A 150 1.70 21.41 -0.44
#